data_AF-A0A2Z4GBJ3-F1
#
_entry.id   AF-A0A2Z4GBJ3-F1
#
_cell.length_a   1.000
_cell.length_b   1.000
_cell.length_c   1.000
_cell.angle_alpha   90.00
_cell.angle_beta   90.00
_cell.angle_gamma   90.00
#
_symmetry.space_group_name_H-M   'P 1'
#
loop_
_entity.id
_entity.type
_entity.pdbx_description
1 polymer ?
#
loop_
_entity_poly.entity_id
_entity_poly.type
_entity_poly.pdbx_seq_one_letter_code
_entity_poly.pdbx_strand_id
1 'polypeptide(L)'
;MMNALFLYISLNYQSSREIHKHSQLIKKRNMKKVLLLVSVLIFTSKAAFSFVDNKDSDAGTTNINTVSVTNFSLNKLGSQVKVSWFSTEGSNFESIVLEKAENIEDFKSLQSFRSFNSEKALRYISVDIKPAVGQNNYRLKIINKDGSETYSEVISIGVRPEVTKEVAPAPVKRKVQNNKYGLDTLNLFSSNQIINAA
;
A
#
# COMPACT_ATOMS: atom_id res chain seq x y z
N MET A 1 0.66 55.04 -38.39
CA MET A 1 -0.05 54.42 -37.23
C MET A 1 0.55 53.08 -36.76
N MET A 2 1.18 52.27 -37.62
CA MET A 2 1.69 50.93 -37.25
C MET A 2 2.85 50.92 -36.23
N ASN A 3 3.66 51.98 -36.16
CA ASN A 3 4.88 52.02 -35.35
C ASN A 3 4.62 52.20 -33.84
N ALA A 4 3.59 52.96 -33.47
CA ALA A 4 3.24 53.24 -32.07
C ALA A 4 2.67 52.00 -31.36
N LEU A 5 1.88 51.19 -32.08
CA LEU A 5 1.31 49.95 -31.54
C LEU A 5 2.40 48.90 -31.27
N PHE A 6 3.39 48.79 -32.17
CA PHE A 6 4.51 47.87 -32.00
C PHE A 6 5.40 48.24 -30.80
N LEU A 7 5.69 49.53 -30.62
CA LEU A 7 6.40 50.05 -29.45
C LEU A 7 5.63 49.75 -28.16
N TYR A 8 4.32 49.99 -28.12
CA TYR A 8 3.49 49.70 -26.95
C TYR A 8 3.50 48.21 -26.57
N ILE A 9 3.38 47.31 -27.56
CA ILE A 9 3.44 45.85 -27.31
C ILE A 9 4.83 45.44 -26.78
N SER A 10 5.91 45.96 -27.38
CA SER A 10 7.27 45.66 -26.92
C SER A 10 7.57 46.13 -25.50
N LEU A 11 7.08 47.32 -25.11
CA LEU A 11 7.23 47.89 -23.77
C LEU A 11 6.48 47.05 -22.73
N ASN A 12 5.24 46.65 -23.03
CA ASN A 12 4.45 45.79 -22.15
C ASN A 12 5.07 44.39 -22.00
N TYR A 13 5.58 43.82 -23.10
CA TYR A 13 6.27 42.53 -23.06
C TYR A 13 7.55 42.60 -22.21
N GLN A 14 8.34 43.66 -22.37
CA GLN A 14 9.55 43.87 -21.58
C GLN A 14 9.24 44.10 -20.09
N SER A 15 8.22 44.89 -19.77
CA SER A 15 7.72 45.08 -18.40
C SER A 15 7.27 43.76 -17.76
N SER A 16 6.52 42.94 -18.50
CA SER A 16 6.08 41.60 -18.04
C SER A 16 7.27 40.68 -17.73
N ARG A 17 8.32 40.71 -18.56
CA ARG A 17 9.54 39.92 -18.31
C ARG A 17 10.29 40.38 -17.07
N GLU A 18 10.39 41.68 -16.83
CA GLU A 18 11.06 42.20 -15.63
C GLU A 18 10.26 41.90 -14.35
N ILE A 19 8.93 42.00 -14.38
CA ILE A 19 8.06 41.58 -13.26
C ILE A 19 8.23 40.08 -12.98
N HIS A 20 8.28 39.25 -14.02
CA HIS A 20 8.50 37.81 -13.85
C HIS A 20 9.87 37.51 -13.21
N LYS A 21 10.96 38.12 -13.71
CA LYS A 21 12.30 37.99 -13.11
C LYS A 21 12.32 38.43 -11.65
N HIS A 22 11.70 39.57 -11.34
CA HIS A 22 11.65 40.12 -9.99
C HIS A 22 10.89 39.19 -9.03
N SER A 23 9.77 38.62 -9.47
CA SER A 23 9.01 37.61 -8.72
C SER A 23 9.84 36.36 -8.42
N GLN A 24 10.60 35.85 -9.40
CA GLN A 24 11.49 34.71 -9.20
C GLN A 24 12.64 35.02 -8.23
N LEU A 25 13.19 36.23 -8.28
CA LEU A 25 14.22 36.68 -7.35
C LEU A 25 13.68 36.79 -5.91
N ILE A 26 12.47 37.31 -5.72
CA ILE A 26 11.80 37.36 -4.41
C ILE A 26 11.57 35.95 -3.88
N LYS A 27 11.04 35.03 -4.71
CA LYS A 27 10.82 33.62 -4.33
C LYS A 27 12.13 32.92 -3.95
N LYS A 28 13.20 33.11 -4.73
CA LYS A 28 14.54 32.56 -4.46
C LYS A 28 15.17 33.15 -3.19
N ARG A 29 15.02 34.45 -2.95
CA ARG A 29 15.49 35.12 -1.72
C ARG A 29 14.74 34.59 -0.50
N ASN A 30 13.43 34.43 -0.59
CA ASN A 30 12.61 33.87 0.50
C ASN A 30 12.96 32.40 0.75
N MET A 31 13.17 31.59 -0.30
CA MET A 31 13.64 30.21 -0.15
C MET A 31 15.03 30.13 0.50
N LYS A 32 15.98 31.00 0.13
CA LYS A 32 17.29 31.04 0.79
C LYS A 32 17.21 31.40 2.27
N LYS A 33 16.32 32.33 2.64
CA LYS A 33 16.05 32.67 4.05
C LYS A 33 15.43 31.50 4.82
N VAL A 34 14.47 30.79 4.21
CA VAL A 34 13.88 29.57 4.79
C VAL A 34 14.93 28.48 4.98
N LEU A 35 15.80 28.24 3.98
CA LEU A 35 16.88 27.26 4.07
C LEU A 35 17.88 27.60 5.18
N LEU A 36 18.22 28.88 5.34
CA LEU A 36 19.12 29.33 6.40
C LEU A 36 18.50 29.15 7.79
N LEU A 37 17.21 29.48 7.97
CA LEU A 37 16.48 29.23 9.22
C LEU A 37 16.38 27.73 9.56
N VAL A 38 16.12 26.87 8.57
CA VAL A 38 16.12 25.41 8.74
C VAL A 38 17.52 24.91 9.13
N SER A 39 18.58 25.43 8.53
CA SER A 39 19.96 25.03 8.89
C SER A 39 20.34 25.43 10.32
N VAL A 40 19.88 26.58 10.81
CA VAL A 40 20.11 27.02 12.21
C VAL A 40 19.37 26.10 13.19
N LEU A 41 18.13 25.69 12.88
CA LEU A 41 17.38 24.73 13.69
C LEU A 41 18.04 23.34 13.75
N ILE A 42 18.70 22.91 12.67
CA ILE A 42 19.44 21.63 12.63
C ILE A 42 20.79 21.75 13.35
N PHE A 43 21.40 22.93 13.42
CA PHE A 43 22.70 23.12 14.10
C PHE A 43 22.60 23.28 15.62
N THR A 44 21.49 23.79 16.15
CA THR A 44 21.30 23.91 17.62
C THR A 44 21.13 22.58 18.34
N SER A 45 20.88 21.47 17.63
CA SER A 45 20.76 20.14 18.25
C SER A 45 22.10 19.45 18.52
N LYS A 46 23.22 19.93 17.96
CA LYS A 46 24.52 19.25 18.09
C LYS A 46 25.33 19.64 19.34
N ALA A 47 24.84 20.57 20.15
CA ALA A 47 25.50 21.01 21.39
C ALA A 47 24.85 20.47 22.69
N ALA A 48 23.82 19.63 22.60
CA ALA A 48 23.12 19.05 23.75
C ALA A 48 23.41 17.55 23.96
N PHE A 49 24.35 16.94 23.23
CA PHE A 49 24.87 15.61 23.57
C PHE A 49 25.94 15.76 24.66
N SER A 50 25.49 15.89 25.90
CA SER A 50 26.33 15.73 27.08
C SER A 50 26.94 14.33 27.09
N PHE A 51 28.26 14.25 27.24
CA PHE A 51 28.99 13.01 27.50
C PHE A 51 28.38 12.32 28.74
N VAL A 52 27.83 11.12 28.54
CA VAL A 52 27.46 10.22 29.64
C VAL A 52 28.75 9.63 30.19
N ASP A 53 29.09 10.00 31.43
CA ASP A 53 30.16 9.36 32.18
C ASP A 53 29.70 7.94 32.53
N ASN A 54 30.46 6.95 32.08
CA ASN A 54 30.09 5.54 32.15
C ASN A 54 30.39 5.00 33.55
N LYS A 55 29.41 5.09 34.46
CA LYS A 55 29.39 4.31 35.70
C LYS A 55 27.96 4.11 36.18
N ASP A 56 27.22 3.30 35.44
CA ASP A 56 26.37 2.23 35.97
C ASP A 56 25.68 1.55 34.79
N SER A 57 25.75 0.23 34.79
CA SER A 57 25.09 -0.66 33.84
C SER A 57 23.58 -0.60 34.03
N ASP A 58 22.94 0.42 33.46
CA ASP A 58 21.53 0.38 33.11
C ASP A 58 21.46 0.73 31.62
N ALA A 59 21.31 -0.31 30.80
CA ALA A 59 21.07 -0.15 29.39
C ALA A 59 19.74 0.58 29.25
N GLY A 60 19.81 1.91 29.14
CA GLY A 60 18.70 2.75 28.74
C GLY A 60 18.22 2.22 27.40
N THR A 61 17.22 1.34 27.48
CA THR A 61 16.49 0.81 26.35
C THR A 61 15.91 2.05 25.69
N THR A 62 16.58 2.54 24.65
CA THR A 62 15.90 3.33 23.64
C THR A 62 14.73 2.46 23.24
N ASN A 63 13.55 2.76 23.77
CA ASN A 63 12.33 2.13 23.36
C ASN A 63 12.11 2.70 21.96
N ILE A 64 12.85 2.13 21.01
CA ILE A 64 12.59 2.25 19.60
C ILE A 64 11.18 1.71 19.48
N ASN A 65 10.19 2.60 19.52
CA ASN A 65 8.83 2.25 19.21
C ASN A 65 8.81 1.98 17.71
N THR A 66 9.28 0.78 17.39
CA THR A 66 9.58 0.28 16.07
C THR A 66 8.28 -0.31 15.57
N VAL A 67 7.91 0.11 14.36
CA VAL A 67 6.72 -0.30 13.61
C VAL A 67 5.44 0.46 14.01
N SER A 68 5.03 1.40 13.16
CA SER A 68 3.79 2.18 13.24
C SER A 68 2.53 1.40 12.82
N VAL A 69 2.61 0.07 12.80
CA VAL A 69 1.54 -0.83 12.37
C VAL A 69 1.46 -2.06 13.27
N THR A 70 0.25 -2.57 13.44
CA THR A 70 -0.03 -3.77 14.25
C THR A 70 -0.91 -4.75 13.49
N ASN A 71 -0.93 -6.01 13.93
CA ASN A 71 -1.76 -7.08 13.38
C ASN A 71 -1.60 -7.28 11.86
N PHE A 72 -0.37 -7.21 11.35
CA PHE A 72 -0.08 -7.49 9.96
C PHE A 72 -0.33 -8.98 9.67
N SER A 73 -1.28 -9.27 8.78
CA SER A 73 -1.81 -10.62 8.61
C SER A 73 -2.20 -10.92 7.16
N LEU A 74 -2.05 -12.20 6.76
CA LEU A 74 -2.44 -12.74 5.46
C LEU A 74 -3.54 -13.78 5.64
N ASN A 75 -4.53 -13.76 4.76
CA ASN A 75 -5.60 -14.74 4.71
C ASN A 75 -5.85 -15.16 3.27
N LYS A 76 -5.96 -16.47 3.02
CA LYS A 76 -6.38 -16.98 1.70
C LYS A 76 -7.87 -16.69 1.47
N LEU A 77 -8.19 -16.21 0.28
CA LEU A 77 -9.55 -15.99 -0.20
C LEU A 77 -9.68 -16.63 -1.59
N GLY A 78 -9.96 -17.93 -1.63
CA GLY A 78 -9.86 -18.73 -2.87
C GLY A 78 -8.41 -18.78 -3.36
N SER A 79 -8.20 -18.40 -4.62
CA SER A 79 -6.89 -18.23 -5.26
C SER A 79 -6.22 -16.88 -4.98
N GLN A 80 -6.83 -16.01 -4.16
CA GLN A 80 -6.34 -14.66 -3.83
C GLN A 80 -5.79 -14.60 -2.39
N VAL A 81 -5.03 -13.55 -2.09
CA VAL A 81 -4.53 -13.28 -0.73
C VAL A 81 -5.07 -11.95 -0.23
N LYS A 82 -5.84 -11.99 0.86
CA LYS A 82 -6.25 -10.80 1.61
C LYS A 82 -5.18 -10.44 2.62
N VAL A 83 -4.71 -9.20 2.56
CA VAL A 83 -3.73 -8.62 3.46
C VAL A 83 -4.42 -7.59 4.34
N SER A 84 -4.18 -7.62 5.65
CA SER A 84 -4.70 -6.59 6.56
C SER A 84 -3.75 -6.24 7.68
N TRP A 85 -3.82 -4.99 8.12
CA TRP A 85 -3.08 -4.45 9.26
C TRP A 85 -3.83 -3.25 9.85
N PHE A 86 -3.36 -2.77 10.99
CA PHE A 86 -3.81 -1.54 11.60
C PHE A 86 -2.65 -0.55 11.66
N SER A 87 -2.92 0.75 11.49
CA SER A 87 -1.98 1.78 11.92
C SER A 87 -2.08 1.97 13.43
N THR A 88 -0.97 2.32 14.08
CA THR A 88 -1.00 2.76 15.48
C THR A 88 -1.72 4.11 15.61
N GLU A 89 -2.28 4.39 16.78
CA GLU A 89 -2.83 5.71 17.12
C GLU A 89 -1.72 6.78 17.05
N GLY A 90 -2.05 7.97 16.56
CA GLY A 90 -1.06 9.06 16.43
C GLY A 90 0.09 8.76 15.47
N SER A 91 -0.08 7.78 14.58
CA SER A 91 0.98 7.35 13.67
C SER A 91 1.49 8.49 12.77
N ASN A 92 2.80 8.71 12.80
CA ASN A 92 3.46 9.83 12.14
C ASN A 92 4.16 9.42 10.83
N PHE A 93 3.45 8.71 9.96
CA PHE A 93 3.96 8.35 8.63
C PHE A 93 3.34 9.19 7.51
N GLU A 94 4.02 9.25 6.37
CA GLU A 94 3.51 9.85 5.12
C GLU A 94 2.74 8.80 4.30
N SER A 95 3.30 7.60 4.17
CA SER A 95 2.64 6.51 3.46
C SER A 95 3.11 5.13 3.92
N ILE A 96 2.27 4.13 3.69
CA ILE A 96 2.60 2.71 3.80
C ILE A 96 2.51 2.09 2.42
N VAL A 97 3.54 1.37 2.00
CA VAL A 97 3.59 0.59 0.77
C VAL A 97 3.53 -0.88 1.14
N LEU A 98 2.51 -1.58 0.67
CA LEU A 98 2.46 -3.03 0.70
C LEU A 98 3.37 -3.55 -0.40
N GLU A 99 4.39 -4.32 -0.02
CA GLU A 99 5.33 -4.95 -0.94
C GLU A 99 5.16 -6.47 -0.93
N LYS A 100 5.41 -7.08 -2.08
CA LYS A 100 5.31 -8.53 -2.32
C LYS A 100 6.55 -9.04 -3.03
N ALA A 101 6.94 -10.27 -2.72
CA ALA A 101 8.04 -10.95 -3.40
C ALA A 101 7.80 -12.47 -3.50
N GLU A 102 8.28 -13.10 -4.57
CA GLU A 102 8.32 -14.57 -4.70
C GLU A 102 9.51 -15.16 -3.94
N ASN A 103 10.62 -14.40 -3.86
CA ASN A 103 11.79 -14.66 -3.02
C ASN A 103 12.02 -13.49 -2.05
N ILE A 104 12.72 -13.68 -0.93
CA ILE A 104 12.88 -12.60 0.07
C ILE A 104 13.83 -11.48 -0.42
N GLU A 105 14.51 -11.66 -1.55
CA GLU A 105 15.51 -10.74 -2.07
C GLU A 105 14.94 -9.60 -2.94
N ASP A 106 13.79 -9.80 -3.62
CA ASP A 106 13.23 -8.85 -4.61
C ASP A 106 11.78 -8.44 -4.29
N PHE A 107 11.62 -7.53 -3.34
CA PHE A 107 10.31 -6.96 -2.99
C PHE A 107 9.86 -5.89 -3.98
N LYS A 108 8.65 -6.05 -4.50
CA LYS A 108 7.98 -5.11 -5.42
C LYS A 108 6.77 -4.48 -4.77
N SER A 109 6.56 -3.20 -5.03
CA SER A 109 5.37 -2.48 -4.58
C SER A 109 4.12 -3.09 -5.21
N LEU A 110 3.19 -3.53 -4.36
CA LEU A 110 1.86 -3.98 -4.76
C LEU A 110 0.84 -2.84 -4.68
N GLN A 111 0.84 -2.09 -3.57
CA GLN A 111 -0.11 -0.99 -3.36
C GLN A 111 0.43 0.03 -2.34
N SER A 112 0.11 1.30 -2.53
CA SER A 112 0.48 2.39 -1.60
C SER A 112 -0.74 3.01 -0.94
N PHE A 113 -0.62 3.32 0.34
CA PHE A 113 -1.65 3.91 1.19
C PHE A 113 -1.09 5.19 1.80
N ARG A 114 -1.70 6.33 1.49
CA ARG A 114 -1.33 7.59 2.13
C ARG A 114 -1.84 7.59 3.57
N SER A 115 -1.09 8.24 4.46
CA SER A 115 -1.58 8.44 5.82
C SER A 115 -2.84 9.28 5.81
N PHE A 116 -3.73 8.97 6.75
CA PHE A 116 -4.91 9.74 7.04
C PHE A 116 -4.80 10.24 8.47
N ASN A 117 -5.06 11.53 8.69
CA ASN A 117 -5.05 12.10 10.04
C ASN A 117 -6.23 11.52 10.82
N SER A 118 -5.93 10.58 11.71
CA SER A 118 -6.89 9.95 12.61
C SER A 118 -6.27 9.84 13.99
N GLU A 119 -7.03 10.24 15.01
CA GLU A 119 -6.67 10.04 16.41
C GLU A 119 -6.86 8.59 16.86
N LYS A 120 -7.50 7.76 16.03
CA LYS A 120 -7.75 6.33 16.27
C LYS A 120 -6.95 5.47 15.32
N ALA A 121 -6.63 4.24 15.75
CA ALA A 121 -6.07 3.20 14.89
C ALA A 121 -6.99 2.96 13.68
N LEU A 122 -6.41 2.95 12.47
CA LEU A 122 -7.13 2.70 11.23
C LEU A 122 -6.81 1.31 10.72
N ARG A 123 -7.85 0.59 10.27
CA ARG A 123 -7.70 -0.70 9.61
C ARG A 123 -7.50 -0.51 8.12
N TYR A 124 -6.46 -1.15 7.60
CA TYR A 124 -6.17 -1.21 6.16
C TYR A 124 -6.38 -2.64 5.66
N ILE A 125 -6.90 -2.75 4.44
CA ILE A 125 -7.15 -4.02 3.76
C ILE A 125 -6.70 -3.87 2.31
N SER A 126 -5.96 -4.86 1.81
CA SER A 126 -5.59 -5.02 0.41
C SER A 126 -5.85 -6.46 -0.03
N VAL A 127 -6.03 -6.67 -1.33
CA VAL A 127 -6.20 -8.00 -1.92
C VAL A 127 -5.23 -8.16 -3.07
N ASP A 128 -4.31 -9.10 -2.94
CA ASP A 128 -3.56 -9.61 -4.08
C ASP A 128 -4.44 -10.59 -4.85
N ILE A 129 -4.94 -10.13 -6.00
CA ILE A 129 -5.84 -10.89 -6.87
C ILE A 129 -5.11 -11.94 -7.72
N LYS A 130 -3.78 -11.85 -7.84
CA LYS A 130 -2.95 -12.74 -8.66
C LYS A 130 -1.66 -13.11 -7.92
N PRO A 131 -1.76 -13.78 -6.75
CA PRO A 131 -0.60 -14.32 -6.08
C PRO A 131 0.08 -15.38 -6.95
N ALA A 132 1.40 -15.47 -6.87
CA ALA A 132 2.14 -16.53 -7.56
C ALA A 132 1.75 -17.89 -6.96
N VAL A 133 1.77 -18.95 -7.77
CA VAL A 133 1.61 -20.30 -7.22
C VAL A 133 2.87 -20.65 -6.42
N GLY A 134 2.69 -21.20 -5.22
CA GLY A 134 3.78 -21.45 -4.28
C GLY A 134 3.85 -20.40 -3.17
N GLN A 135 5.05 -20.13 -2.67
CA GLN A 135 5.27 -19.20 -1.56
C GLN A 135 5.22 -17.76 -2.05
N ASN A 136 4.47 -16.91 -1.34
CA ASN A 136 4.44 -15.47 -1.53
C ASN A 136 4.82 -14.79 -0.22
N ASN A 137 5.72 -13.81 -0.28
CA ASN A 137 6.23 -13.09 0.87
C ASN A 137 5.71 -11.65 0.82
N TYR A 138 5.30 -11.10 1.96
CA TYR A 138 4.75 -9.75 2.05
C TYR A 138 5.39 -8.99 3.21
N ARG A 139 5.59 -7.69 3.00
CA ARG A 139 6.00 -6.75 4.06
C ARG A 139 5.36 -5.39 3.84
N LEU A 140 5.32 -4.60 4.90
CA LEU A 140 4.92 -3.20 4.86
C LEU A 140 6.18 -2.35 4.91
N LYS A 141 6.35 -1.49 3.91
CA LYS A 141 7.32 -0.41 3.90
C LYS A 141 6.63 0.87 4.36
N ILE A 142 7.04 1.40 5.49
CA ILE A 142 6.52 2.65 6.06
C ILE A 142 7.48 3.78 5.73
N ILE A 143 6.96 4.81 5.06
CA ILE A 143 7.67 6.05 4.75
C ILE A 143 7.22 7.08 5.77
N ASN A 144 8.11 7.51 6.65
CA ASN A 144 7.85 8.50 7.68
C ASN A 144 7.80 9.92 7.09
N LYS A 145 7.22 10.88 7.82
CA LYS A 145 7.11 12.27 7.33
C LYS A 145 8.47 12.98 7.17
N ASP A 146 9.52 12.46 7.79
CA ASP A 146 10.91 12.92 7.62
C ASP A 146 11.62 12.25 6.43
N GLY A 147 10.93 11.36 5.71
CA GLY A 147 11.44 10.59 4.58
C GLY A 147 12.19 9.32 4.97
N SER A 148 12.35 9.01 6.26
CA SER A 148 12.96 7.75 6.69
C SER A 148 12.05 6.56 6.40
N GLU A 149 12.67 5.41 6.15
CA GLU A 149 11.96 4.18 5.81
C GLU A 149 12.11 3.14 6.92
N THR A 150 11.00 2.52 7.32
CA THR A 150 10.98 1.38 8.24
C THR A 150 10.17 0.25 7.65
N TYR A 151 10.43 -0.98 8.08
CA TYR A 151 9.78 -2.17 7.55
C TYR A 151 9.12 -2.96 8.66
N SER A 152 7.98 -3.58 8.36
CA SER A 152 7.42 -4.64 9.20
C SER A 152 8.26 -5.91 9.10
N GLU A 153 7.91 -6.90 9.92
CA GLU A 153 8.28 -8.28 9.65
C GLU A 153 7.79 -8.74 8.27
N VAL A 154 8.45 -9.76 7.73
CA VAL A 154 8.04 -10.45 6.51
C VAL A 154 7.14 -11.61 6.90
N ILE A 155 5.92 -11.64 6.34
CA ILE A 155 4.99 -12.76 6.51
C ILE A 155 4.78 -13.47 5.18
N SER A 156 4.70 -14.80 5.24
CA SER A 156 4.63 -15.67 4.07
C SER A 156 3.31 -16.43 4.01
N ILE A 157 2.82 -16.68 2.80
CA ILE A 157 1.68 -17.56 2.59
C ILE A 157 1.87 -18.41 1.32
N GLY A 158 1.53 -19.70 1.43
CA GLY A 158 1.53 -20.63 0.30
C GLY A 158 0.19 -20.63 -0.44
N VAL A 159 0.22 -20.33 -1.73
CA VAL A 159 -0.92 -20.40 -2.65
C VAL A 159 -0.80 -21.66 -3.51
N ARG A 160 -1.91 -22.37 -3.69
CA ARG A 160 -1.99 -23.56 -4.53
C ARG A 160 -2.76 -23.22 -5.81
N PRO A 161 -2.47 -23.90 -6.93
CA PRO A 161 -3.28 -23.73 -8.12
C PRO A 161 -4.73 -24.08 -7.81
N GLU A 162 -5.66 -23.29 -8.34
CA GLU A 162 -7.07 -23.59 -8.26
C GLU A 162 -7.33 -24.84 -9.10
N VAL A 163 -7.59 -25.97 -8.44
CA VAL A 163 -8.03 -27.18 -9.13
C VAL A 163 -9.47 -26.96 -9.50
N THR A 164 -9.71 -26.51 -10.74
CA THR A 164 -11.04 -26.64 -11.33
C THR A 164 -11.35 -28.13 -11.38
N LYS A 165 -12.16 -28.62 -10.44
CA LYS A 165 -12.84 -29.89 -10.65
C LYS A 165 -13.70 -29.70 -11.88
N GLU A 166 -13.21 -30.13 -13.03
CA GLU A 166 -14.10 -30.48 -14.13
C GLU A 166 -15.04 -31.54 -13.56
N VAL A 167 -16.25 -31.13 -13.21
CA VAL A 167 -17.35 -32.06 -13.02
C VAL A 167 -17.65 -32.56 -14.43
N ALA A 168 -16.97 -33.63 -14.84
CA ALA A 168 -17.33 -34.35 -16.05
C ALA A 168 -18.84 -34.64 -15.97
N PRO A 169 -19.63 -34.36 -17.02
CA PRO A 169 -21.05 -34.65 -16.99
C PRO A 169 -21.22 -36.12 -16.63
N ALA A 170 -21.93 -36.39 -15.53
CA ALA A 170 -22.26 -37.76 -15.16
C ALA A 170 -23.01 -38.40 -16.34
N PRO A 171 -22.63 -39.59 -16.82
CA PRO A 171 -23.36 -40.24 -17.89
C PRO A 171 -24.79 -40.48 -17.42
N VAL A 172 -25.76 -39.82 -18.05
CA VAL A 172 -27.18 -40.04 -17.78
C VAL A 172 -27.52 -41.42 -18.31
N LYS A 173 -27.58 -42.42 -17.42
CA LYS A 173 -28.06 -43.76 -17.78
C LYS A 173 -29.56 -43.67 -18.06
N ARG A 174 -29.93 -43.56 -19.35
CA ARG A 174 -31.32 -43.72 -19.80
C ARG A 174 -31.79 -45.13 -19.45
N LYS A 175 -32.77 -45.25 -18.55
CA LYS A 175 -33.65 -46.42 -18.50
C LYS A 175 -34.96 -46.02 -19.17
N VAL A 176 -35.15 -46.44 -20.41
CA VAL A 176 -36.44 -46.31 -21.10
C VAL A 176 -37.37 -47.36 -20.49
N GLN A 177 -38.35 -46.94 -19.69
CA GLN A 177 -39.47 -47.81 -19.35
C GLN A 177 -40.52 -47.64 -20.45
N ASN A 178 -40.60 -48.62 -21.35
CA ASN A 178 -41.71 -48.68 -22.29
C ASN A 178 -43.01 -48.92 -21.51
N ASN A 179 -43.79 -47.86 -21.28
CA ASN A 179 -45.19 -48.04 -20.89
C ASN A 179 -45.98 -48.44 -22.16
N LYS A 180 -46.83 -49.47 -22.04
CA LYS A 180 -47.60 -50.03 -23.16
C LYS A 180 -48.59 -49.04 -23.81
N TYR A 181 -48.70 -47.81 -23.30
CA TYR A 181 -49.66 -46.80 -23.73
C TYR A 181 -49.04 -45.48 -24.21
N GLY A 182 -47.74 -45.44 -24.51
CA GLY A 182 -47.16 -44.42 -25.41
C GLY A 182 -47.18 -42.97 -24.93
N LEU A 183 -46.93 -42.71 -23.64
CA LEU A 183 -46.65 -41.36 -23.16
C LEU A 183 -45.29 -41.35 -22.44
N ASP A 184 -44.27 -40.85 -23.13
CA ASP A 184 -42.95 -40.57 -22.57
C ASP A 184 -43.08 -39.45 -21.53
N THR A 185 -43.06 -39.79 -20.24
CA THR A 185 -42.85 -38.82 -19.18
C THR A 185 -41.36 -38.75 -18.84
N LEU A 186 -40.74 -37.61 -19.18
CA LEU A 186 -39.31 -37.36 -18.98
C LEU A 186 -39.03 -37.08 -17.49
N ASN A 187 -38.73 -38.11 -16.71
CA ASN A 187 -38.24 -37.95 -15.34
C ASN A 187 -36.71 -37.74 -15.34
N LEU A 188 -36.27 -36.48 -15.30
CA LEU A 188 -34.88 -36.11 -15.03
C LEU A 188 -34.63 -36.14 -13.52
N PHE A 189 -34.05 -37.23 -13.01
CA PHE A 189 -33.51 -37.22 -11.65
C PHE A 189 -32.07 -36.70 -11.67
N SER A 190 -31.87 -35.42 -11.36
CA SER A 190 -30.55 -34.94 -10.92
C SER A 190 -30.44 -35.18 -9.41
N SER A 191 -29.78 -36.26 -9.02
CA SER A 191 -29.44 -36.52 -7.61
C SER A 191 -28.36 -35.56 -7.14
N ASN A 192 -28.75 -34.37 -6.69
CA ASN A 192 -27.96 -33.56 -5.75
C ASN A 192 -28.69 -33.53 -4.40
N GLN A 193 -28.64 -34.65 -3.69
CA GLN A 193 -28.86 -34.68 -2.25
C GLN A 193 -27.51 -34.36 -1.59
N ILE A 194 -27.28 -33.08 -1.27
CA ILE A 194 -26.34 -32.74 -0.20
C ILE A 194 -27.13 -32.87 1.09
N ILE A 195 -26.96 -34.01 1.75
CA ILE A 195 -27.25 -34.18 3.18
C ILE A 195 -25.98 -34.70 3.82
N ASN A 196 -25.47 -33.91 4.77
CA ASN A 196 -24.77 -34.25 6.01
C ASN A 196 -24.48 -32.89 6.68
N ALA A 197 -25.32 -32.37 7.58
CA ALA A 197 -25.72 -32.84 8.91
C ALA A 197 -24.64 -32.60 9.99
N ALA A 198 -25.10 -31.88 11.03
CA ALA A 198 -24.54 -31.63 12.37
C ALA A 198 -23.33 -30.70 12.48
#